data_AF-A0A9N9ASZ5-F1
#
_entry.id   AF-A0A9N9ASZ5-F1
#
_cell.length_a   1.000
_cell.length_b   1.000
_cell.length_c   1.000
_cell.angle_alpha   90.00
_cell.angle_beta   90.00
_cell.angle_gamma   90.00
#
_symmetry.space_group_name_H-M   'P 1'
#
loop_
_entity.id
_entity.type
_entity.pdbx_description
1 polymer ?
#
loop_
_entity_poly.entity_id
_entity_poly.type
_entity_poly.pdbx_seq_one_letter_code
_entity_poly.pdbx_strand_id
1 'polypeptide(L)'
;MNTGEPKYGVISQFPTIDSPEDPLDLTHFSSERSFEHFEVGYSKFGLKRYNITIELTTSQRAGLHRYTFPPTENKAKIIIDLPHNLAVYHYSGGWNRGGIYTVYFCSKFNTNATEFTDWEGKTFQDFDGTDDFSEKANGVALTFNVTENPVIISKVGISFISADQACNSVESEIPDWDFEKTKHEAVKAWQTELGKIQVEGGTDELKTIFYTVDIVRSLIDIYKNEGYMHDGRSGISNGITQGGSNGDMVVAETYLKKLGRDIIDWELAYEALIKDAEVDPGSRGLYEGAKGFIIPRYENGSFYTDIDVLIERGGEYVFYEGSSWEYSLDVPFDVKRLIELSGGPKEFESRLDKTFADKSYQSGYYNIGNEPDFFHICLYHFIGKQYKSVEVIRDILKTKFGIGQDGIPAYNLRNEDHINPYVQSVKINDKYWRKTWFRHSDIANGAVMVLIMGPKPSKVWGVIGKNDDKIDIEDRVVPPSMT
;
A
#
# COMPACT_ATOMS: atom_id res chain seq x y z
N MET A 1 1.64 9.82 1.93
CA MET A 1 0.49 9.14 1.30
C MET A 1 -0.75 9.47 2.12
N ASN A 2 -1.76 10.06 1.49
CA ASN A 2 -3.13 9.90 1.99
C ASN A 2 -3.58 8.52 1.51
N THR A 3 -3.75 7.57 2.43
CA THR A 3 -4.83 6.60 2.24
C THR A 3 -6.12 7.43 2.14
N GLY A 4 -7.00 7.14 1.19
CA GLY A 4 -8.34 7.76 1.18
C GLY A 4 -9.15 7.42 2.45
N GLU A 5 -8.69 6.41 3.18
CA GLU A 5 -9.24 5.94 4.44
C GLU A 5 -8.64 6.68 5.66
N PRO A 6 -9.45 6.95 6.70
CA PRO A 6 -8.94 7.47 7.97
C PRO A 6 -8.03 6.47 8.70
N LYS A 7 -7.19 6.97 9.62
CA LYS A 7 -6.24 6.15 10.37
C LYS A 7 -6.95 5.35 11.47
N TYR A 8 -6.74 4.03 11.45
CA TYR A 8 -7.45 3.07 12.27
C TYR A 8 -6.54 2.41 13.34
N GLY A 9 -7.10 2.13 14.53
CA GLY A 9 -6.43 1.38 15.61
C GLY A 9 -5.31 2.11 16.36
N VAL A 10 -5.27 3.46 16.32
CA VAL A 10 -4.17 4.24 16.92
C VAL A 10 -4.44 4.56 18.39
N ILE A 11 -3.69 3.92 19.29
CA ILE A 11 -3.67 4.25 20.73
C ILE A 11 -2.76 5.46 20.94
N SER A 12 -3.35 6.66 20.92
CA SER A 12 -2.61 7.92 21.01
C SER A 12 -2.10 8.17 22.43
N GLN A 13 -0.78 8.28 22.60
CA GLN A 13 -0.14 8.64 23.88
C GLN A 13 0.62 9.96 23.75
N PHE A 14 0.17 10.99 24.49
CA PHE A 14 0.71 12.35 24.48
C PHE A 14 1.50 12.62 25.77
N PRO A 15 2.85 12.60 25.74
CA PRO A 15 3.67 12.95 26.89
C PRO A 15 3.76 14.48 27.03
N THR A 16 3.57 15.00 28.24
CA THR A 16 3.54 16.44 28.56
C THR A 16 4.09 16.72 29.96
N ILE A 17 4.43 17.97 30.24
CA ILE A 17 4.74 18.47 31.59
C ILE A 17 3.77 19.59 32.04
N ASP A 18 2.75 19.87 31.24
CA ASP A 18 1.75 20.88 31.56
C ASP A 18 0.64 20.30 32.45
N SER A 19 -0.10 21.18 33.12
CA SER A 19 -1.34 20.85 33.81
C SER A 19 -2.35 21.96 33.54
N PRO A 20 -3.05 21.91 32.40
CA PRO A 20 -4.09 22.88 32.06
C PRO A 20 -5.29 22.79 33.04
N GLU A 21 -6.07 23.87 33.10
CA GLU A 21 -7.23 24.00 33.99
C GLU A 21 -8.36 23.01 33.64
N ASP A 22 -8.54 22.73 32.34
CA ASP A 22 -9.18 21.52 31.83
C ASP A 22 -8.06 20.52 31.51
N PRO A 23 -7.95 19.39 32.23
CA PRO A 23 -6.78 18.51 32.13
C PRO A 23 -6.67 17.80 30.77
N LEU A 24 -7.70 17.79 29.92
CA LEU A 24 -7.81 16.86 28.79
C LEU A 24 -8.31 17.48 27.47
N ASP A 25 -8.38 18.81 27.35
CA ASP A 25 -8.47 19.48 26.04
C ASP A 25 -7.17 19.29 25.22
N LEU A 26 -7.22 18.35 24.27
CA LEU A 26 -6.11 17.99 23.38
C LEU A 26 -5.56 19.17 22.55
N THR A 27 -6.35 20.22 22.30
CA THR A 27 -5.86 21.41 21.57
C THR A 27 -4.76 22.13 22.36
N HIS A 28 -4.85 22.09 23.69
CA HIS A 28 -3.86 22.64 24.61
C HIS A 28 -2.58 21.82 24.69
N PHE A 29 -2.51 20.58 24.18
CA PHE A 29 -1.34 19.70 24.26
C PHE A 29 -0.45 19.69 22.99
N SER A 30 -0.72 20.60 22.06
CA SER A 30 0.10 20.77 20.86
C SER A 30 1.53 21.27 21.16
N SER A 31 2.50 20.76 20.41
CA SER A 31 3.90 21.20 20.41
C SER A 31 4.48 21.13 19.00
N GLU A 32 5.25 22.14 18.61
CA GLU A 32 6.19 22.01 17.49
C GLU A 32 7.16 20.85 17.76
N ARG A 33 7.59 20.16 16.70
CA ARG A 33 8.69 19.21 16.79
C ARG A 33 10.03 19.97 16.76
N SER A 34 10.91 19.73 17.72
CA SER A 34 12.22 20.38 17.79
C SER A 34 13.25 19.74 16.85
N PHE A 35 13.08 18.46 16.56
CA PHE A 35 13.82 17.69 15.57
C PHE A 35 13.04 16.43 15.20
N GLU A 36 13.39 15.80 14.08
CA GLU A 36 12.81 14.56 13.57
C GLU A 36 13.90 13.66 13.00
N HIS A 37 13.75 12.35 13.22
CA HIS A 37 14.54 11.30 12.59
C HIS A 37 13.66 10.06 12.45
N PHE A 38 13.41 9.62 11.22
CA PHE A 38 12.60 8.45 10.89
C PHE A 38 13.44 7.49 10.07
N GLU A 39 13.49 6.23 10.50
CA GLU A 39 14.06 5.12 9.72
C GLU A 39 13.11 3.92 9.79
N VAL A 40 13.34 2.92 8.96
CA VAL A 40 12.46 1.76 8.89
C VAL A 40 12.54 0.96 10.21
N GLY A 41 11.43 0.87 10.95
CA GLY A 41 11.34 0.21 12.26
C GLY A 41 11.66 1.09 13.47
N TYR A 42 12.03 2.36 13.29
CA TYR A 42 12.32 3.28 14.40
C TYR A 42 12.03 4.74 14.08
N SER A 43 11.50 5.48 15.04
CA SER A 43 11.37 6.94 14.95
C SER A 43 11.85 7.63 16.22
N LYS A 44 12.40 8.83 16.06
CA LYS A 44 12.82 9.71 17.14
C LYS A 44 12.44 11.15 16.81
N PHE A 45 11.78 11.84 17.72
CA PHE A 45 11.44 13.24 17.57
C PHE A 45 11.33 13.94 18.93
N GLY A 46 11.61 15.23 18.97
CA GLY A 46 11.50 16.03 20.19
C GLY A 46 10.25 16.92 20.19
N LEU A 47 9.58 17.07 21.34
CA LEU A 47 8.51 18.04 21.55
C LEU A 47 9.11 19.32 22.13
N LYS A 48 9.21 20.37 21.31
CA LYS A 48 9.87 21.65 21.64
C LYS A 48 9.29 22.35 22.87
N ARG A 49 7.96 22.33 23.04
CA ARG A 49 7.26 22.97 24.17
C ARG A 49 7.62 22.37 25.52
N TYR A 50 7.75 21.04 25.55
CA TYR A 50 7.93 20.27 26.79
C TYR A 50 9.38 19.86 27.04
N ASN A 51 10.27 20.07 26.07
CA ASN A 51 11.64 19.53 26.05
C ASN A 51 11.68 17.99 26.23
N ILE A 52 10.67 17.29 25.72
CA ILE A 52 10.55 15.83 25.78
C ILE A 52 11.14 15.23 24.51
N THR A 53 11.95 14.17 24.63
CA THR A 53 12.32 13.32 23.49
C THR A 53 11.46 12.07 23.47
N ILE A 54 10.93 11.74 22.30
CA ILE A 54 10.10 10.56 22.04
C ILE A 54 10.84 9.64 21.08
N GLU A 55 10.91 8.36 21.43
CA GLU A 55 11.46 7.29 20.60
C GLU A 55 10.44 6.16 20.50
N LEU A 56 10.14 5.69 19.28
CA LEU A 56 9.16 4.63 19.04
C LEU A 56 9.80 3.52 18.21
N THR A 57 9.53 2.26 18.57
CA THR A 57 9.80 1.06 17.76
C THR A 57 8.65 0.05 17.94
N THR A 58 8.68 -1.10 17.27
CA THR A 58 7.54 -2.02 17.19
C THR A 58 7.95 -3.49 17.01
N SER A 59 7.11 -4.39 17.52
CA SER A 59 7.01 -5.79 17.10
C SER A 59 5.88 -5.95 16.08
N GLN A 60 5.28 -7.15 15.91
CA GLN A 60 4.17 -7.38 14.98
C GLN A 60 2.84 -6.81 15.48
N ARG A 61 2.57 -6.89 16.79
CA ARG A 61 1.28 -6.54 17.43
C ARG A 61 1.43 -5.61 18.64
N ALA A 62 2.66 -5.21 18.99
CA ALA A 62 2.93 -4.28 20.09
C ALA A 62 3.96 -3.21 19.71
N GLY A 63 3.69 -1.97 20.09
CA GLY A 63 4.63 -0.86 20.04
C GLY A 63 5.42 -0.74 21.35
N LEU A 64 6.62 -0.16 21.25
CA LEU A 64 7.45 0.21 22.39
C LEU A 64 7.84 1.68 22.27
N HIS A 65 7.36 2.49 23.21
CA HIS A 65 7.60 3.93 23.28
C HIS A 65 8.58 4.22 24.42
N ARG A 66 9.58 5.07 24.18
CA ARG A 66 10.52 5.59 25.18
C ARG A 66 10.40 7.11 25.22
N TYR A 67 9.96 7.62 26.37
CA TYR A 67 9.76 9.04 26.66
C TYR A 67 10.87 9.52 27.59
N THR A 68 11.68 10.47 27.14
CA THR A 68 12.70 11.13 27.97
C THR A 68 12.20 12.53 28.31
N PHE A 69 11.82 12.73 29.57
CA PHE A 69 11.37 14.01 30.11
C PHE A 69 12.56 14.86 30.59
N PRO A 70 12.42 16.20 30.70
CA PRO A 70 13.31 16.97 31.54
C PRO A 70 13.10 16.57 33.02
N PRO A 71 14.15 16.46 33.85
CA PRO A 71 13.99 16.19 35.29
C PRO A 71 13.11 17.26 35.94
N THR A 72 12.03 16.85 36.60
CA THR A 72 11.04 17.76 37.19
C THR A 72 10.29 17.10 38.35
N GLU A 73 10.05 17.85 39.43
CA GLU A 73 9.43 17.41 40.68
C GLU A 73 7.89 17.25 40.51
N ASN A 74 7.47 16.18 39.82
CA ASN A 74 6.08 15.72 39.65
C ASN A 74 5.18 16.54 38.72
N LYS A 75 5.52 16.62 37.42
CA LYS A 75 4.60 17.09 36.37
C LYS A 75 4.56 16.25 35.09
N ALA A 76 5.41 15.24 34.94
CA ALA A 76 5.39 14.39 33.76
C ALA A 76 4.06 13.62 33.69
N LYS A 77 3.31 13.84 32.63
CA LYS A 77 2.04 13.17 32.34
C LYS A 77 2.12 12.46 31.00
N ILE A 78 1.49 11.30 30.90
CA ILE A 78 1.20 10.63 29.63
C ILE A 78 -0.31 10.55 29.52
N ILE A 79 -0.87 11.30 28.57
CA ILE A 79 -2.31 11.28 28.27
C ILE A 79 -2.55 10.20 27.22
N ILE A 80 -3.39 9.23 27.54
CA ILE A 80 -3.89 8.23 26.60
C ILE A 80 -5.28 8.70 26.15
N ASP A 81 -5.40 9.11 24.89
CA ASP A 81 -6.65 9.56 24.29
C ASP A 81 -7.42 8.37 23.70
N LEU A 82 -8.67 8.20 24.12
CA LEU A 82 -9.49 7.02 23.87
C LEU A 82 -10.89 7.47 23.40
N PRO A 83 -11.03 7.94 22.14
CA PRO A 83 -12.29 8.44 21.60
C PRO A 83 -13.41 7.40 21.73
N HIS A 84 -14.24 7.64 22.75
CA HIS A 84 -15.34 6.82 23.29
C HIS A 84 -14.99 5.38 23.68
N ASN A 85 -14.90 5.18 25.00
CA ASN A 85 -14.78 3.94 25.78
C ASN A 85 -13.40 3.26 25.84
N LEU A 86 -12.93 3.12 27.08
CA LEU A 86 -11.58 2.72 27.52
C LEU A 86 -11.11 1.31 27.11
N ALA A 87 -11.96 0.50 26.48
CA ALA A 87 -11.63 -0.83 25.97
C ALA A 87 -12.04 -1.05 24.51
N VAL A 88 -12.71 -0.08 23.88
CA VAL A 88 -13.44 -0.28 22.64
C VAL A 88 -13.46 0.99 21.80
N TYR A 89 -12.55 1.11 20.82
CA TYR A 89 -12.76 2.06 19.73
C TYR A 89 -14.06 1.74 18.99
N HIS A 90 -14.74 2.76 18.47
CA HIS A 90 -15.85 2.62 17.54
C HIS A 90 -15.57 3.47 16.30
N TYR A 91 -14.97 2.85 15.29
CA TYR A 91 -14.77 3.51 13.99
C TYR A 91 -16.05 3.47 13.15
N SER A 92 -16.51 4.64 12.73
CA SER A 92 -17.55 4.79 11.71
C SER A 92 -17.18 5.94 10.78
N GLY A 93 -17.09 5.67 9.47
CA GLY A 93 -16.77 6.67 8.46
C GLY A 93 -15.39 6.51 7.78
N GLY A 94 -15.25 7.23 6.66
CA GLY A 94 -14.28 6.94 5.60
C GLY A 94 -15.01 6.64 4.28
N TRP A 95 -14.30 6.61 3.16
CA TRP A 95 -14.88 6.23 1.86
C TRP A 95 -15.46 4.81 1.87
N ASN A 96 -14.86 3.93 2.67
CA ASN A 96 -15.29 2.55 2.89
C ASN A 96 -16.66 2.38 3.58
N ARG A 97 -17.25 3.44 4.16
CA ARG A 97 -18.50 3.41 4.95
C ARG A 97 -18.55 2.28 6.00
N GLY A 98 -17.38 1.97 6.60
CA GLY A 98 -17.21 0.78 7.41
C GLY A 98 -18.14 0.70 8.64
N GLY A 99 -18.57 -0.53 8.95
CA GLY A 99 -19.33 -0.86 10.16
C GLY A 99 -18.50 -0.71 11.43
N ILE A 100 -19.19 -0.49 12.55
CA ILE A 100 -18.57 -0.28 13.87
C ILE A 100 -17.78 -1.52 14.28
N TYR A 101 -16.51 -1.32 14.67
CA TYR A 101 -15.65 -2.39 15.16
C TYR A 101 -14.79 -1.96 16.34
N THR A 102 -14.46 -2.96 17.17
CA THR A 102 -13.73 -2.83 18.43
C THR A 102 -12.23 -3.04 18.22
N VAL A 103 -11.42 -2.16 18.82
CA VAL A 103 -9.98 -2.41 19.05
C VAL A 103 -9.74 -2.37 20.56
N TYR A 104 -9.26 -3.48 21.10
CA TYR A 104 -8.75 -3.60 22.46
C TYR A 104 -7.27 -3.26 22.49
N PHE A 105 -6.79 -2.69 23.60
CA PHE A 105 -5.36 -2.42 23.81
C PHE A 105 -4.91 -2.80 25.21
N CYS A 106 -3.59 -2.89 25.39
CA CYS A 106 -2.96 -3.08 26.68
C CYS A 106 -1.71 -2.20 26.77
N SER A 107 -1.67 -1.28 27.73
CA SER A 107 -0.52 -0.41 27.98
C SER A 107 0.18 -0.81 29.27
N LYS A 108 1.49 -1.07 29.22
CA LYS A 108 2.32 -1.34 30.42
C LYS A 108 3.47 -0.36 30.51
N PHE A 109 3.69 0.21 31.68
CA PHE A 109 4.77 1.17 31.94
C PHE A 109 5.89 0.52 32.76
N ASN A 110 7.14 0.92 32.53
CA ASN A 110 8.31 0.44 33.30
C ASN A 110 8.40 1.03 34.72
N THR A 111 7.61 2.06 34.99
CA THR A 111 7.55 2.83 36.23
C THR A 111 6.07 2.98 36.60
N ASN A 112 5.72 2.84 37.87
CA ASN A 112 4.35 3.10 38.32
C ASN A 112 4.05 4.60 38.22
N ALA A 113 2.88 4.96 37.70
CA ALA A 113 2.36 6.31 37.87
C ALA A 113 2.01 6.55 39.36
N THR A 114 2.07 7.82 39.80
CA THR A 114 1.74 8.24 41.16
C THR A 114 0.28 8.67 41.29
N GLU A 115 -0.31 9.15 40.19
CA GLU A 115 -1.69 9.63 40.12
C GLU A 115 -2.29 9.31 38.75
N PHE A 116 -3.61 9.21 38.72
CA PHE A 116 -4.41 9.11 37.49
C PHE A 116 -5.51 10.19 37.52
N THR A 117 -5.72 10.91 36.41
CA THR A 117 -6.84 11.86 36.22
C THR A 117 -7.72 11.43 35.05
N ASP A 118 -9.04 11.28 35.29
CA ASP A 118 -10.03 10.92 34.27
C ASP A 118 -10.54 12.12 33.44
N TRP A 119 -11.38 11.84 32.44
CA TRP A 119 -11.96 12.85 31.53
C TRP A 119 -13.03 13.75 32.17
N GLU A 120 -13.39 13.53 33.43
CA GLU A 120 -14.18 14.46 34.25
C GLU A 120 -13.27 15.36 35.13
N GLY A 121 -11.95 15.21 35.00
CA GLY A 121 -10.94 15.93 35.77
C GLY A 121 -10.75 15.43 37.19
N LYS A 122 -11.27 14.25 37.52
CA LYS A 122 -11.15 13.66 38.86
C LYS A 122 -9.84 12.88 38.98
N THR A 123 -9.07 13.21 40.01
CA THR A 123 -7.79 12.55 40.31
C THR A 123 -7.95 11.44 41.35
N PHE A 124 -7.22 10.35 41.13
CA PHE A 124 -7.10 9.18 41.99
C PHE A 124 -5.62 8.95 42.35
N GLN A 125 -5.37 8.50 43.57
CA GLN A 125 -4.04 8.17 44.12
C GLN A 125 -4.05 6.73 44.65
N ASP A 126 -2.87 6.14 44.87
CA ASP A 126 -2.68 4.81 45.48
C ASP A 126 -3.43 3.65 44.79
N PHE A 127 -3.45 3.63 43.46
CA PHE A 127 -4.03 2.52 42.67
C PHE A 127 -3.09 1.30 42.63
N ASP A 128 -3.65 0.09 42.68
CA ASP A 128 -2.89 -1.18 42.67
C ASP A 128 -2.76 -1.83 41.28
N GLY A 129 -3.41 -1.22 40.27
CA GLY A 129 -3.44 -1.72 38.89
C GLY A 129 -4.56 -2.72 38.58
N THR A 130 -5.50 -2.95 39.52
CA THR A 130 -6.68 -3.80 39.31
C THR A 130 -7.99 -3.03 39.11
N ASP A 131 -7.96 -1.70 39.24
CA ASP A 131 -9.12 -0.83 39.04
C ASP A 131 -9.64 -0.84 37.59
N ASP A 132 -10.94 -1.13 37.42
CA ASP A 132 -11.63 -1.08 36.12
C ASP A 132 -12.29 0.30 35.90
N PHE A 133 -11.88 0.96 34.81
CA PHE A 133 -12.35 2.29 34.41
C PHE A 133 -13.19 2.28 33.12
N SER A 134 -13.55 1.09 32.60
CA SER A 134 -14.24 0.90 31.30
C SER A 134 -15.51 1.73 31.13
N GLU A 135 -16.24 2.01 32.20
CA GLU A 135 -17.50 2.78 32.20
C GLU A 135 -17.33 4.31 32.33
N LYS A 136 -16.11 4.85 32.56
CA LYS A 136 -15.95 6.20 33.16
C LYS A 136 -15.07 7.22 32.44
N ALA A 137 -14.33 6.89 31.39
CA ALA A 137 -13.52 7.91 30.71
C ALA A 137 -13.32 7.69 29.20
N ASN A 138 -13.27 8.81 28.46
CA ASN A 138 -12.87 8.89 27.05
C ASN A 138 -11.34 9.02 26.88
N GLY A 139 -10.57 8.60 27.89
CA GLY A 139 -9.12 8.75 27.95
C GLY A 139 -8.63 8.97 29.37
N VAL A 140 -7.31 8.89 29.58
CA VAL A 140 -6.69 8.89 30.91
C VAL A 140 -5.39 9.68 30.94
N ALA A 141 -5.17 10.51 31.96
CA ALA A 141 -3.87 11.14 32.21
C ALA A 141 -3.14 10.44 33.36
N LEU A 142 -2.00 9.82 33.07
CA LEU A 142 -1.14 9.15 34.05
C LEU A 142 0.02 10.06 34.45
N THR A 143 0.15 10.38 35.73
CA THR A 143 1.22 11.24 36.29
C THR A 143 2.38 10.40 36.81
N PHE A 144 3.63 10.78 36.51
CA PHE A 144 4.85 10.09 36.92
C PHE A 144 5.84 11.04 37.63
N ASN A 145 6.55 10.53 38.63
CA ASN A 145 7.74 11.19 39.16
C ASN A 145 8.96 10.87 38.28
N VAL A 146 9.53 11.89 37.65
CA VAL A 146 10.66 11.79 36.71
C VAL A 146 11.92 12.48 37.24
N THR A 147 11.97 12.75 38.54
CA THR A 147 13.09 13.47 39.19
C THR A 147 14.37 12.63 39.21
N GLU A 148 14.25 11.36 39.62
CA GLU A 148 15.39 10.42 39.71
C GLU A 148 15.61 9.64 38.41
N ASN A 149 14.53 9.26 37.73
CA ASN A 149 14.57 8.59 36.44
C ASN A 149 13.72 9.36 35.40
N PRO A 150 14.33 10.13 34.49
CA PRO A 150 13.61 10.90 33.48
C PRO A 150 13.03 10.05 32.34
N VAL A 151 13.27 8.74 32.31
CA VAL A 151 12.89 7.84 31.21
C VAL A 151 11.72 6.94 31.60
N ILE A 152 10.57 7.18 30.96
CA ILE A 152 9.39 6.32 31.02
C ILE A 152 9.29 5.52 29.73
N ILE A 153 9.14 4.20 29.84
CA ILE A 153 8.95 3.28 28.72
C ILE A 153 7.52 2.73 28.80
N SER A 154 6.80 2.79 27.69
CA SER A 154 5.43 2.31 27.51
C SER A 154 5.40 1.23 26.45
N LYS A 155 4.95 0.02 26.81
CA LYS A 155 4.61 -1.05 25.87
C LYS A 155 3.12 -0.96 25.54
N VAL A 156 2.76 -0.98 24.28
CA VAL A 156 1.35 -0.85 23.83
C VAL A 156 1.00 -1.97 22.86
N GLY A 157 0.24 -2.96 23.30
CA GLY A 157 -0.30 -4.01 22.43
C GLY A 157 -1.71 -3.70 21.97
N ILE A 158 -2.08 -4.21 20.79
CA ILE A 158 -3.45 -4.12 20.25
C ILE A 158 -4.02 -5.50 19.91
N SER A 159 -5.35 -5.60 19.90
CA SER A 159 -6.07 -6.81 19.50
C SER A 159 -7.49 -6.49 19.04
N PHE A 160 -7.98 -7.23 18.05
CA PHE A 160 -9.40 -7.23 17.66
C PHE A 160 -10.23 -8.29 18.41
N ILE A 161 -9.60 -9.04 19.34
CA ILE A 161 -10.21 -10.19 20.04
C ILE A 161 -10.57 -9.84 21.49
N SER A 162 -9.61 -9.36 22.29
CA SER A 162 -9.81 -8.98 23.70
C SER A 162 -8.62 -8.19 24.25
N ALA A 163 -8.81 -7.52 25.39
CA ALA A 163 -7.74 -6.86 26.14
C ALA A 163 -6.68 -7.86 26.63
N ASP A 164 -7.09 -9.04 27.11
CA ASP A 164 -6.17 -10.13 27.47
C ASP A 164 -5.28 -10.52 26.30
N GLN A 165 -5.84 -10.63 25.09
CA GLN A 165 -5.05 -10.94 23.90
C GLN A 165 -4.10 -9.79 23.51
N ALA A 166 -4.49 -8.53 23.75
CA ALA A 166 -3.58 -7.39 23.59
C ALA A 166 -2.41 -7.44 24.60
N CYS A 167 -2.68 -7.78 25.87
CA CYS A 167 -1.63 -7.97 26.88
C CYS A 167 -0.74 -9.18 26.57
N ASN A 168 -1.30 -10.30 26.11
CA ASN A 168 -0.55 -11.47 25.67
C ASN A 168 0.38 -11.14 24.50
N SER A 169 -0.06 -10.30 23.55
CA SER A 169 0.81 -9.78 22.47
C SER A 169 1.99 -8.96 23.03
N VAL A 170 1.76 -8.08 24.02
CA VAL A 170 2.83 -7.34 24.69
C VAL A 170 3.83 -8.29 25.36
N GLU A 171 3.34 -9.24 26.16
CA GLU A 171 4.20 -10.11 26.97
C GLU A 171 4.98 -11.13 26.14
N SER A 172 4.39 -11.63 25.05
CA SER A 172 5.04 -12.62 24.18
C SER A 172 5.99 -12.01 23.15
N GLU A 173 5.67 -10.85 22.58
CA GLU A 173 6.50 -10.21 21.56
C GLU A 173 7.56 -9.26 22.16
N ILE A 174 7.28 -8.64 23.32
CA ILE A 174 8.20 -7.72 24.00
C ILE A 174 8.25 -8.06 25.51
N PRO A 175 8.86 -9.21 25.90
CA PRO A 175 8.88 -9.67 27.30
C PRO A 175 9.70 -8.76 28.21
N ASP A 176 10.87 -8.30 27.76
CA ASP A 176 11.78 -7.43 28.50
C ASP A 176 11.57 -5.93 28.18
N TRP A 177 12.31 -5.03 28.84
CA TRP A 177 12.22 -3.58 28.61
C TRP A 177 13.35 -3.05 27.70
N ASP A 178 14.01 -3.93 26.93
CA ASP A 178 15.15 -3.55 26.10
C ASP A 178 14.68 -2.92 24.77
N PHE A 179 14.69 -1.58 24.76
CA PHE A 179 14.34 -0.79 23.58
C PHE A 179 15.31 -1.01 22.41
N GLU A 180 16.61 -1.17 22.67
CA GLU A 180 17.60 -1.30 21.60
C GLU A 180 17.55 -2.69 20.96
N LYS A 181 17.28 -3.74 21.76
CA LYS A 181 16.95 -5.07 21.25
C LYS A 181 15.69 -5.04 20.38
N THR A 182 14.59 -4.48 20.88
CA THR A 182 13.32 -4.40 20.13
C THR A 182 13.50 -3.64 18.81
N LYS A 183 14.23 -2.50 18.85
CA LYS A 183 14.63 -1.75 17.66
C LYS A 183 15.45 -2.60 16.69
N HIS A 184 16.47 -3.32 17.19
CA HIS A 184 17.31 -4.17 16.34
C HIS A 184 16.50 -5.28 15.65
N GLU A 185 15.57 -5.92 16.37
CA GLU A 185 14.69 -6.94 15.84
C GLU A 185 13.73 -6.38 14.77
N ALA A 186 13.16 -5.20 14.99
CA ALA A 186 12.32 -4.50 14.01
C ALA A 186 13.10 -4.15 12.72
N VAL A 187 14.28 -3.54 12.86
CA VAL A 187 15.16 -3.20 11.73
C VAL A 187 15.59 -4.45 10.98
N LYS A 188 15.95 -5.53 11.69
CA LYS A 188 16.36 -6.81 11.11
C LYS A 188 15.24 -7.50 10.33
N ALA A 189 14.00 -7.43 10.82
CA ALA A 189 12.84 -7.96 10.10
C ALA A 189 12.70 -7.25 8.74
N TRP A 190 12.75 -5.92 8.73
CA TRP A 190 12.72 -5.14 7.49
C TRP A 190 13.93 -5.37 6.58
N GLN A 191 15.14 -5.50 7.12
CA GLN A 191 16.34 -5.82 6.34
C GLN A 191 16.27 -7.21 5.68
N THR A 192 15.66 -8.19 6.34
CA THR A 192 15.42 -9.54 5.78
C THR A 192 14.52 -9.48 4.55
N GLU A 193 13.60 -8.52 4.54
CA GLU A 193 12.53 -8.41 3.57
C GLU A 193 12.92 -7.51 2.38
N LEU A 194 13.48 -6.33 2.66
CA LEU A 194 14.10 -5.46 1.67
C LEU A 194 15.34 -6.14 1.03
N GLY A 195 16.04 -6.99 1.77
CA GLY A 195 17.19 -7.76 1.29
C GLY A 195 16.88 -8.89 0.31
N LYS A 196 15.59 -9.19 0.06
CA LYS A 196 15.15 -10.15 -0.98
C LYS A 196 15.47 -9.67 -2.40
N ILE A 197 15.59 -8.36 -2.60
CA ILE A 197 15.99 -7.75 -3.88
C ILE A 197 17.27 -6.95 -3.67
N GLN A 198 18.38 -7.54 -4.10
CA GLN A 198 19.70 -6.89 -4.04
C GLN A 198 19.94 -6.13 -5.34
N VAL A 199 20.23 -4.84 -5.23
CA VAL A 199 20.55 -3.95 -6.34
C VAL A 199 21.95 -3.41 -6.12
N GLU A 200 22.86 -3.73 -7.05
CA GLU A 200 24.24 -3.24 -7.09
C GLU A 200 24.42 -2.26 -8.25
N GLY A 201 25.02 -1.10 -7.98
CA GLY A 201 25.11 0.01 -8.92
C GLY A 201 23.84 0.87 -8.98
N GLY A 202 23.96 2.08 -9.51
CA GLY A 202 22.96 3.14 -9.36
C GLY A 202 23.12 3.91 -8.03
N THR A 203 22.25 4.87 -7.79
CA THR A 203 22.16 5.60 -6.51
C THR A 203 21.31 4.83 -5.49
N ASP A 204 21.40 5.18 -4.21
CA ASP A 204 20.69 4.52 -3.10
C ASP A 204 19.15 4.66 -3.15
N GLU A 205 18.61 5.31 -4.18
CA GLU A 205 17.27 5.89 -4.25
C GLU A 205 16.19 4.94 -4.84
N LEU A 206 16.53 3.67 -5.15
CA LEU A 206 15.74 2.79 -6.04
C LEU A 206 15.43 1.36 -5.50
N LYS A 207 15.03 1.19 -4.23
CA LYS A 207 14.83 -0.16 -3.60
C LYS A 207 13.48 -0.31 -2.85
N THR A 208 12.60 -1.24 -3.26
CA THR A 208 11.38 -1.77 -2.54
C THR A 208 10.72 -2.91 -3.37
N ILE A 209 9.97 -3.88 -2.74
CA ILE A 209 8.99 -4.94 -3.25
C ILE A 209 9.15 -6.24 -2.41
N PHE A 210 8.16 -7.08 -2.02
CA PHE A 210 6.67 -7.02 -1.82
C PHE A 210 6.19 -8.36 -1.14
N TYR A 211 4.94 -8.51 -0.66
CA TYR A 211 4.38 -9.76 -0.07
C TYR A 211 3.08 -10.24 -0.74
N THR A 212 2.99 -11.51 -1.20
CA THR A 212 1.80 -12.02 -1.93
C THR A 212 1.03 -13.15 -1.21
N VAL A 213 1.71 -14.10 -0.55
CA VAL A 213 1.05 -15.32 -0.05
C VAL A 213 0.06 -15.06 1.08
N ASP A 214 0.39 -14.16 2.01
CA ASP A 214 -0.49 -13.86 3.15
C ASP A 214 -1.70 -13.02 2.75
N ILE A 215 -1.62 -12.22 1.68
CA ILE A 215 -2.77 -11.55 1.07
C ILE A 215 -3.79 -12.59 0.60
N VAL A 216 -3.36 -13.62 -0.13
CA VAL A 216 -4.23 -14.69 -0.65
C VAL A 216 -4.91 -15.47 0.47
N ARG A 217 -4.17 -15.80 1.53
CA ARG A 217 -4.74 -16.45 2.73
C ARG A 217 -5.81 -15.57 3.39
N SER A 218 -5.56 -14.26 3.47
CA SER A 218 -6.51 -13.30 4.02
C SER A 218 -7.78 -13.20 3.16
N LEU A 219 -7.66 -13.15 1.83
CA LEU A 219 -8.82 -13.13 0.90
C LEU A 219 -9.70 -14.39 1.08
N ILE A 220 -9.09 -15.57 1.19
CA ILE A 220 -9.82 -16.83 1.38
C ILE A 220 -10.46 -16.91 2.77
N ASP A 221 -9.79 -16.43 3.82
CA ASP A 221 -10.37 -16.39 5.16
C ASP A 221 -11.48 -15.32 5.28
N ILE A 222 -11.44 -14.24 4.49
CA ILE A 222 -12.57 -13.30 4.34
C ILE A 222 -13.76 -14.02 3.69
N TYR A 223 -13.54 -14.70 2.55
CA TYR A 223 -14.57 -15.46 1.86
C TYR A 223 -15.28 -16.48 2.77
N LYS A 224 -14.52 -17.23 3.59
CA LYS A 224 -15.08 -18.19 4.58
C LYS A 224 -16.10 -17.57 5.54
N ASN A 225 -15.87 -16.33 5.95
CA ASN A 225 -16.66 -15.68 7.01
C ASN A 225 -17.78 -14.81 6.43
N GLU A 226 -17.67 -14.34 5.20
CA GLU A 226 -18.54 -13.30 4.64
C GLU A 226 -19.12 -13.61 3.26
N GLY A 227 -18.66 -14.68 2.59
CA GLY A 227 -19.25 -15.24 1.37
C GLY A 227 -18.80 -14.64 0.03
N TYR A 228 -17.89 -13.65 0.05
CA TYR A 228 -17.27 -13.01 -1.12
C TYR A 228 -15.82 -12.60 -0.79
N MET A 229 -14.93 -12.54 -1.79
CA MET A 229 -13.64 -11.84 -1.62
C MET A 229 -13.86 -10.33 -1.80
N HIS A 230 -12.92 -9.52 -1.29
CA HIS A 230 -13.09 -8.07 -1.23
C HIS A 230 -11.85 -7.34 -1.74
N ASP A 231 -12.05 -6.45 -2.72
CA ASP A 231 -11.00 -5.62 -3.33
C ASP A 231 -10.54 -4.47 -2.41
N GLY A 232 -11.45 -3.97 -1.56
CA GLY A 232 -11.16 -2.98 -0.53
C GLY A 232 -11.58 -3.47 0.84
N ARG A 233 -10.65 -3.56 1.80
CA ARG A 233 -10.96 -3.90 3.20
C ARG A 233 -10.06 -3.14 4.16
N SER A 234 -10.67 -2.62 5.22
CA SER A 234 -9.96 -1.90 6.27
C SER A 234 -10.51 -2.25 7.65
N GLY A 235 -9.62 -2.62 8.58
CA GLY A 235 -10.02 -3.26 9.84
C GLY A 235 -10.83 -4.54 9.59
N ILE A 236 -11.99 -4.66 10.23
CA ILE A 236 -12.92 -5.78 9.98
C ILE A 236 -14.02 -5.44 8.97
N SER A 237 -13.97 -4.29 8.29
CA SER A 237 -15.07 -3.84 7.44
C SER A 237 -14.74 -3.83 5.95
N ASN A 238 -15.74 -4.23 5.18
CA ASN A 238 -15.72 -4.25 3.72
C ASN A 238 -15.86 -2.84 3.19
N GLY A 239 -14.78 -2.32 2.61
CA GLY A 239 -14.82 -1.09 1.85
C GLY A 239 -15.32 -1.38 0.46
N ILE A 240 -16.61 -1.14 0.21
CA ILE A 240 -17.13 -1.08 -1.16
C ILE A 240 -16.62 0.23 -1.76
N THR A 241 -15.37 0.19 -2.22
CA THR A 241 -14.54 1.31 -2.67
C THR A 241 -13.60 0.76 -3.74
N GLN A 242 -13.29 1.56 -4.77
CA GLN A 242 -12.77 1.05 -6.05
C GLN A 242 -13.79 0.12 -6.74
N GLY A 243 -13.39 -0.60 -7.78
CA GLY A 243 -14.27 -1.50 -8.53
C GLY A 243 -13.53 -2.66 -9.21
N GLY A 244 -14.29 -3.71 -9.52
CA GLY A 244 -13.78 -4.97 -10.08
C GLY A 244 -13.98 -6.16 -9.14
N SER A 245 -13.29 -7.26 -9.47
CA SER A 245 -13.10 -8.45 -8.63
C SER A 245 -11.61 -8.83 -8.64
N ASN A 246 -10.74 -7.84 -8.39
CA ASN A 246 -9.29 -7.95 -8.48
C ASN A 246 -8.69 -8.99 -7.50
N GLY A 247 -9.41 -9.33 -6.42
CA GLY A 247 -9.13 -10.51 -5.60
C GLY A 247 -8.96 -11.80 -6.42
N ASP A 248 -9.77 -11.97 -7.48
CA ASP A 248 -9.69 -13.11 -8.40
C ASP A 248 -8.30 -13.21 -9.05
N MET A 249 -7.77 -12.07 -9.50
CA MET A 249 -6.48 -11.99 -10.17
C MET A 249 -5.34 -12.37 -9.22
N VAL A 250 -5.42 -11.96 -7.95
CA VAL A 250 -4.43 -12.29 -6.91
C VAL A 250 -4.44 -13.80 -6.59
N VAL A 251 -5.63 -14.41 -6.47
CA VAL A 251 -5.79 -15.86 -6.27
C VAL A 251 -5.28 -16.65 -7.48
N ALA A 252 -5.73 -16.29 -8.69
CA ALA A 252 -5.37 -16.96 -9.93
C ALA A 252 -3.86 -16.87 -10.21
N GLU A 253 -3.24 -15.70 -10.02
CA GLU A 253 -1.80 -15.54 -10.19
C GLU A 253 -1.02 -16.44 -9.21
N THR A 254 -1.45 -16.51 -7.95
CA THR A 254 -0.83 -17.31 -6.90
C THR A 254 -0.92 -18.81 -7.20
N TYR A 255 -2.09 -19.28 -7.68
CA TYR A 255 -2.28 -20.67 -8.13
C TYR A 255 -1.36 -21.04 -9.29
N LEU A 256 -1.32 -20.18 -10.33
CA LEU A 256 -0.51 -20.39 -11.54
C LEU A 256 1.00 -20.37 -11.23
N LYS A 257 1.44 -19.48 -10.33
CA LYS A 257 2.81 -19.44 -9.79
C LYS A 257 3.12 -20.57 -8.80
N LYS A 258 2.12 -21.39 -8.41
CA LYS A 258 2.25 -22.55 -7.50
C LYS A 258 2.71 -22.17 -6.08
N LEU A 259 2.43 -20.94 -5.64
CA LEU A 259 2.76 -20.47 -4.31
C LEU A 259 1.78 -21.05 -3.28
N GLY A 260 2.22 -21.33 -2.06
CA GLY A 260 1.33 -21.74 -0.96
C GLY A 260 0.54 -23.05 -1.16
N ARG A 261 0.97 -23.93 -2.07
CA ARG A 261 0.23 -25.16 -2.46
C ARG A 261 -0.27 -26.02 -1.30
N ASP A 262 0.54 -26.15 -0.24
CA ASP A 262 0.27 -27.05 0.88
C ASP A 262 -0.39 -26.36 2.09
N ILE A 263 -0.67 -25.04 1.99
CA ILE A 263 -1.21 -24.21 3.09
C ILE A 263 -2.44 -23.38 2.69
N ILE A 264 -2.77 -23.32 1.40
CA ILE A 264 -3.96 -22.67 0.85
C ILE A 264 -4.98 -23.77 0.49
N ASP A 265 -6.22 -23.57 0.92
CA ASP A 265 -7.35 -24.41 0.52
C ASP A 265 -7.78 -24.02 -0.90
N TRP A 266 -7.28 -24.76 -1.90
CA TRP A 266 -7.51 -24.46 -3.31
C TRP A 266 -8.88 -24.88 -3.84
N GLU A 267 -9.56 -25.81 -3.16
CA GLU A 267 -10.94 -26.16 -3.52
C GLU A 267 -11.85 -24.99 -3.14
N LEU A 268 -11.70 -24.48 -1.92
CA LEU A 268 -12.45 -23.31 -1.46
C LEU A 268 -12.06 -22.01 -2.19
N ALA A 269 -10.78 -21.82 -2.53
CA ALA A 269 -10.36 -20.67 -3.32
C ALA A 269 -10.99 -20.68 -4.73
N TYR A 270 -11.23 -21.86 -5.31
CA TYR A 270 -11.93 -21.98 -6.58
C TYR A 270 -13.45 -21.77 -6.44
N GLU A 271 -14.06 -22.21 -5.33
CA GLU A 271 -15.44 -21.88 -5.00
C GLU A 271 -15.65 -20.36 -4.88
N ALA A 272 -14.72 -19.66 -4.24
CA ALA A 272 -14.70 -18.20 -4.14
C ALA A 272 -14.64 -17.51 -5.51
N LEU A 273 -13.70 -17.91 -6.38
CA LEU A 273 -13.57 -17.39 -7.74
C LEU A 273 -14.86 -17.52 -8.56
N ILE A 274 -15.51 -18.69 -8.52
CA ILE A 274 -16.78 -18.92 -9.24
C ILE A 274 -17.90 -18.07 -8.63
N LYS A 275 -17.92 -17.97 -7.29
CA LYS A 275 -18.93 -17.20 -6.56
C LYS A 275 -18.87 -15.70 -6.87
N ASP A 276 -17.69 -15.13 -6.90
CA ASP A 276 -17.46 -13.69 -7.17
C ASP A 276 -17.69 -13.36 -8.66
N ALA A 277 -17.35 -14.28 -9.58
CA ALA A 277 -17.56 -14.09 -11.01
C ALA A 277 -19.00 -14.30 -11.51
N GLU A 278 -19.75 -15.26 -10.94
CA GLU A 278 -21.07 -15.66 -11.46
C GLU A 278 -22.27 -15.10 -10.70
N VAL A 279 -22.10 -14.59 -9.47
CA VAL A 279 -23.23 -14.17 -8.62
C VAL A 279 -23.11 -12.70 -8.20
N ASP A 280 -23.81 -11.83 -8.95
CA ASP A 280 -24.01 -10.41 -8.64
C ASP A 280 -24.41 -10.23 -7.15
N PRO A 281 -23.61 -9.51 -6.33
CA PRO A 281 -23.94 -9.22 -4.94
C PRO A 281 -25.13 -8.26 -4.78
N GLY A 282 -25.59 -7.63 -5.87
CA GLY A 282 -26.88 -6.96 -5.97
C GLY A 282 -26.83 -5.52 -6.48
N SER A 283 -26.25 -5.25 -7.66
CA SER A 283 -26.38 -3.92 -8.29
C SER A 283 -26.29 -3.89 -9.83
N ARG A 284 -27.45 -3.62 -10.44
CA ARG A 284 -27.70 -3.10 -11.82
C ARG A 284 -26.64 -3.36 -12.91
N GLY A 285 -26.91 -4.41 -13.69
CA GLY A 285 -26.99 -4.26 -15.16
C GLY A 285 -25.73 -4.64 -15.95
N LEU A 286 -25.83 -5.73 -16.71
CA LEU A 286 -24.80 -6.19 -17.64
C LEU A 286 -24.80 -5.35 -18.93
N TYR A 287 -23.62 -4.97 -19.43
CA TYR A 287 -23.44 -4.24 -20.69
C TYR A 287 -22.43 -4.94 -21.61
N GLU A 288 -22.85 -5.29 -22.83
CA GLU A 288 -21.97 -5.91 -23.82
C GLU A 288 -21.35 -4.91 -24.83
N GLY A 289 -20.03 -4.75 -24.82
CA GLY A 289 -19.22 -4.55 -26.04
C GLY A 289 -18.88 -3.11 -26.49
N ALA A 290 -17.61 -2.92 -26.86
CA ALA A 290 -17.01 -1.66 -27.30
C ALA A 290 -16.22 -1.78 -28.63
N LYS A 291 -15.87 -0.64 -29.26
CA LYS A 291 -14.95 -0.55 -30.42
C LYS A 291 -14.20 0.78 -30.44
N GLY A 292 -12.88 0.75 -30.55
CA GLY A 292 -12.02 1.94 -30.67
C GLY A 292 -11.83 2.67 -29.34
N PHE A 293 -12.93 3.01 -28.68
CA PHE A 293 -12.98 3.37 -27.26
C PHE A 293 -14.03 2.51 -26.55
N ILE A 294 -13.85 2.31 -25.24
CA ILE A 294 -14.92 1.84 -24.35
C ILE A 294 -15.93 2.98 -24.26
N ILE A 295 -17.08 2.77 -24.88
CA ILE A 295 -18.21 3.71 -24.88
C ILE A 295 -19.36 3.01 -24.15
N PRO A 296 -19.97 3.65 -23.14
CA PRO A 296 -21.12 3.09 -22.45
C PRO A 296 -22.25 2.71 -23.39
N ARG A 297 -23.05 1.73 -22.96
CA ARG A 297 -24.37 1.48 -23.52
C ARG A 297 -25.43 1.73 -22.47
N TYR A 298 -26.64 2.02 -22.93
CA TYR A 298 -27.84 1.96 -22.11
C TYR A 298 -28.33 0.51 -22.03
N GLU A 299 -29.23 0.20 -21.08
CA GLU A 299 -29.81 -1.15 -20.90
C GLU A 299 -30.49 -1.70 -22.17
N ASN A 300 -30.95 -0.82 -23.06
CA ASN A 300 -31.54 -1.17 -24.36
C ASN A 300 -30.50 -1.51 -25.45
N GLY A 301 -29.21 -1.50 -25.12
CA GLY A 301 -28.10 -1.81 -26.02
C GLY A 301 -27.64 -0.66 -26.94
N SER A 302 -28.24 0.53 -26.90
CA SER A 302 -27.77 1.69 -27.67
C SER A 302 -26.55 2.36 -27.01
N PHE A 303 -25.64 2.90 -27.81
CA PHE A 303 -24.46 3.62 -27.29
C PHE A 303 -24.84 4.97 -26.69
N TYR A 304 -24.06 5.38 -25.68
CA TYR A 304 -24.05 6.74 -25.16
C TYR A 304 -23.40 7.68 -26.19
N THR A 305 -24.12 8.70 -26.66
CA THR A 305 -23.66 9.58 -27.75
C THR A 305 -22.89 10.81 -27.27
N ASP A 306 -23.10 11.23 -26.02
CA ASP A 306 -22.70 12.55 -25.52
C ASP A 306 -21.50 12.44 -24.56
N ILE A 307 -20.55 11.56 -24.88
CA ILE A 307 -19.35 11.30 -24.09
C ILE A 307 -18.15 12.10 -24.61
N ASP A 308 -17.52 12.86 -23.72
CA ASP A 308 -16.16 13.35 -23.91
C ASP A 308 -15.20 12.26 -23.39
N VAL A 309 -14.34 11.75 -24.27
CA VAL A 309 -13.46 10.62 -23.95
C VAL A 309 -12.30 10.98 -23.02
N LEU A 310 -12.09 12.27 -22.72
CA LEU A 310 -10.97 12.77 -21.90
C LEU A 310 -11.38 13.29 -20.52
N ILE A 311 -12.67 13.28 -20.18
CA ILE A 311 -13.13 13.80 -18.88
C ILE A 311 -13.25 12.65 -17.87
N GLU A 312 -12.36 12.66 -16.89
CA GLU A 312 -12.48 11.92 -15.64
C GLU A 312 -13.71 12.41 -14.85
N ARG A 313 -14.61 11.51 -14.42
CA ARG A 313 -15.77 11.85 -13.57
C ARG A 313 -16.11 10.73 -12.60
N GLY A 314 -15.76 10.88 -11.33
CA GLY A 314 -16.14 9.92 -10.29
C GLY A 314 -17.64 9.91 -9.97
N GLY A 315 -18.08 8.86 -9.27
CA GLY A 315 -19.38 8.77 -8.59
C GLY A 315 -20.58 8.42 -9.49
N GLU A 316 -20.94 9.28 -10.44
CA GLU A 316 -22.17 9.15 -11.26
C GLU A 316 -21.92 8.93 -12.75
N TYR A 317 -20.65 8.75 -13.15
CA TYR A 317 -20.25 8.53 -14.54
C TYR A 317 -19.74 7.09 -14.75
N VAL A 318 -19.58 6.71 -16.01
CA VAL A 318 -19.36 5.30 -16.40
C VAL A 318 -17.94 4.80 -16.13
N PHE A 319 -16.98 5.72 -15.99
CA PHE A 319 -15.59 5.40 -15.68
C PHE A 319 -15.26 5.89 -14.27
N TYR A 320 -14.72 5.00 -13.45
CA TYR A 320 -14.35 5.29 -12.07
C TYR A 320 -12.89 5.74 -12.00
N GLU A 321 -12.65 6.91 -11.40
CA GLU A 321 -11.34 7.57 -11.25
C GLU A 321 -10.48 7.62 -12.55
N GLY A 322 -11.12 7.66 -13.72
CA GLY A 322 -10.43 7.73 -15.01
C GLY A 322 -11.37 8.13 -16.15
N SER A 323 -10.81 8.27 -17.34
CA SER A 323 -11.51 8.60 -18.58
C SER A 323 -11.72 7.38 -19.48
N SER A 324 -12.57 7.54 -20.50
CA SER A 324 -12.71 6.53 -21.57
C SER A 324 -11.39 6.31 -22.31
N TRP A 325 -10.54 7.34 -22.47
CA TRP A 325 -9.26 7.20 -23.15
C TRP A 325 -8.33 6.21 -22.44
N GLU A 326 -8.21 6.36 -21.12
CA GLU A 326 -7.38 5.54 -20.23
C GLU A 326 -7.90 4.08 -20.21
N TYR A 327 -9.13 3.85 -19.76
CA TYR A 327 -9.72 2.50 -19.68
C TYR A 327 -9.74 1.75 -21.02
N SER A 328 -9.80 2.46 -22.15
CA SER A 328 -9.73 1.84 -23.48
C SER A 328 -8.36 1.25 -23.85
N LEU A 329 -7.31 1.57 -23.09
CA LEU A 329 -5.97 1.01 -23.24
C LEU A 329 -5.68 -0.09 -22.21
N ASP A 330 -6.47 -0.17 -21.14
CA ASP A 330 -6.38 -1.21 -20.11
C ASP A 330 -7.11 -2.51 -20.51
N VAL A 331 -6.56 -3.19 -21.51
CA VAL A 331 -7.02 -4.52 -21.95
C VAL A 331 -5.83 -5.50 -21.93
N PRO A 332 -5.26 -5.80 -20.74
CA PRO A 332 -3.99 -6.52 -20.62
C PRO A 332 -4.06 -7.98 -21.12
N PHE A 333 -5.25 -8.58 -21.11
CA PHE A 333 -5.48 -9.96 -21.53
C PHE A 333 -5.57 -10.15 -23.07
N ASP A 334 -5.91 -9.12 -23.84
CA ASP A 334 -6.02 -9.20 -25.32
C ASP A 334 -5.58 -7.91 -26.02
N VAL A 335 -4.31 -7.54 -25.80
CA VAL A 335 -3.68 -6.40 -26.46
C VAL A 335 -3.62 -6.59 -28.00
N LYS A 336 -3.64 -7.83 -28.50
CA LYS A 336 -3.72 -8.12 -29.94
C LYS A 336 -5.01 -7.55 -30.51
N ARG A 337 -6.16 -7.88 -29.91
CA ARG A 337 -7.45 -7.37 -30.34
C ARG A 337 -7.58 -5.85 -30.16
N LEU A 338 -6.99 -5.29 -29.10
CA LEU A 338 -6.92 -3.84 -28.91
C LEU A 338 -6.17 -3.14 -30.06
N ILE A 339 -5.05 -3.71 -30.54
CA ILE A 339 -4.31 -3.21 -31.70
C ILE A 339 -5.16 -3.27 -32.97
N GLU A 340 -5.87 -4.37 -33.22
CA GLU A 340 -6.79 -4.50 -34.36
C GLU A 340 -7.91 -3.44 -34.33
N LEU A 341 -8.57 -3.29 -33.17
CA LEU A 341 -9.66 -2.34 -32.96
C LEU A 341 -9.20 -0.87 -33.03
N SER A 342 -7.91 -0.60 -32.77
CA SER A 342 -7.29 0.71 -32.91
C SER A 342 -6.89 1.08 -34.34
N GLY A 343 -7.18 0.22 -35.34
CA GLY A 343 -6.78 0.44 -36.74
C GLY A 343 -5.43 -0.17 -37.12
N GLY A 344 -4.89 -1.07 -36.28
CA GLY A 344 -3.63 -1.76 -36.50
C GLY A 344 -2.41 -1.05 -35.90
N PRO A 345 -1.21 -1.66 -36.00
CA PRO A 345 -0.03 -1.25 -35.22
C PRO A 345 0.41 0.22 -35.36
N LYS A 346 0.21 0.82 -36.54
CA LYS A 346 0.59 2.21 -36.83
C LYS A 346 -0.31 3.23 -36.13
N GLU A 347 -1.62 3.01 -36.20
CA GLU A 347 -2.59 3.91 -35.56
C GLU A 347 -2.58 3.71 -34.03
N PHE A 348 -2.34 2.46 -33.57
CA PHE A 348 -2.03 2.19 -32.17
C PHE A 348 -0.75 2.89 -31.69
N GLU A 349 0.33 2.88 -32.49
CA GLU A 349 1.54 3.66 -32.18
C GLU A 349 1.23 5.16 -32.06
N SER A 350 0.44 5.72 -32.98
CA SER A 350 0.04 7.13 -32.94
C SER A 350 -0.84 7.46 -31.72
N ARG A 351 -1.67 6.52 -31.27
CA ARG A 351 -2.48 6.67 -30.06
C ARG A 351 -1.62 6.68 -28.80
N LEU A 352 -0.64 5.78 -28.70
CA LEU A 352 0.31 5.77 -27.59
C LEU A 352 1.20 7.02 -27.61
N ASP A 353 1.66 7.46 -28.79
CA ASP A 353 2.44 8.71 -28.92
C ASP A 353 1.64 9.93 -28.43
N LYS A 354 0.31 9.94 -28.68
CA LYS A 354 -0.61 10.96 -28.16
C LYS A 354 -0.83 10.85 -26.65
N THR A 355 -0.92 9.62 -26.13
CA THR A 355 -1.09 9.28 -24.70
C THR A 355 0.08 9.85 -23.87
N PHE A 356 1.31 9.63 -24.31
CA PHE A 356 2.53 10.11 -23.61
C PHE A 356 3.07 11.45 -24.13
N ALA A 357 2.26 12.23 -24.86
CA ALA A 357 2.69 13.50 -25.44
C ALA A 357 2.90 14.59 -24.37
N ASP A 358 2.04 14.64 -23.35
CA ASP A 358 2.19 15.56 -22.24
C ASP A 358 3.20 15.02 -21.21
N LYS A 359 4.24 15.81 -20.91
CA LYS A 359 5.30 15.49 -19.96
C LYS A 359 4.96 15.92 -18.53
N SER A 360 3.75 16.44 -18.31
CA SER A 360 3.13 16.47 -16.98
C SER A 360 2.93 15.06 -16.42
N TYR A 361 2.63 14.08 -17.28
CA TYR A 361 2.11 12.75 -16.91
C TYR A 361 0.96 12.84 -15.88
N GLN A 362 0.12 13.88 -15.98
CA GLN A 362 -1.01 14.23 -15.12
C GLN A 362 -2.11 14.88 -15.98
N SER A 363 -2.61 14.14 -16.96
CA SER A 363 -3.61 14.61 -17.94
C SER A 363 -4.66 13.54 -18.21
N GLY A 364 -5.86 13.91 -18.66
CA GLY A 364 -6.91 12.95 -19.09
C GLY A 364 -6.59 12.15 -20.38
N TYR A 365 -5.31 12.05 -20.74
CA TYR A 365 -4.76 11.06 -21.68
C TYR A 365 -3.85 10.05 -20.98
N TYR A 366 -3.15 10.48 -19.92
CA TYR A 366 -2.25 9.69 -19.10
C TYR A 366 -1.92 10.39 -17.77
N ASN A 367 -2.08 9.67 -16.66
CA ASN A 367 -1.82 10.08 -15.28
C ASN A 367 -1.01 8.99 -14.54
N ILE A 368 0.27 9.27 -14.24
CA ILE A 368 1.16 8.33 -13.53
C ILE A 368 0.73 8.05 -12.08
N GLY A 369 -0.18 8.85 -11.53
CA GLY A 369 -0.76 8.64 -10.21
C GLY A 369 -2.05 7.82 -10.21
N ASN A 370 -2.49 7.30 -11.37
CA ASN A 370 -3.78 6.63 -11.55
C ASN A 370 -3.61 5.15 -11.94
N GLU A 371 -4.26 4.24 -11.22
CA GLU A 371 -4.08 2.80 -11.35
C GLU A 371 -4.38 2.22 -12.76
N PRO A 372 -5.46 2.61 -13.48
CA PRO A 372 -5.77 2.08 -14.82
C PRO A 372 -4.67 2.31 -15.87
N ASP A 373 -3.79 3.30 -15.62
CA ASP A 373 -2.77 3.74 -16.56
C ASP A 373 -1.43 3.00 -16.43
N PHE A 374 -1.19 2.30 -15.33
CA PHE A 374 0.12 1.70 -15.04
C PHE A 374 0.58 0.72 -16.13
N PHE A 375 -0.35 0.02 -16.77
CA PHE A 375 -0.03 -0.92 -17.86
C PHE A 375 0.31 -0.23 -19.19
N HIS A 376 -0.15 1.00 -19.44
CA HIS A 376 -0.15 1.58 -20.79
C HIS A 376 1.25 1.79 -21.36
N ILE A 377 2.24 2.07 -20.50
CA ILE A 377 3.63 2.24 -20.93
C ILE A 377 4.17 0.95 -21.55
N CYS A 378 3.70 -0.22 -21.11
CA CYS A 378 4.12 -1.52 -21.63
C CYS A 378 3.56 -1.83 -23.04
N LEU A 379 2.51 -1.12 -23.49
CA LEU A 379 1.81 -1.42 -24.74
C LEU A 379 2.70 -1.30 -25.99
N TYR A 380 3.70 -0.42 -26.00
CA TYR A 380 4.68 -0.36 -27.10
C TYR A 380 5.46 -1.67 -27.31
N HIS A 381 5.58 -2.53 -26.30
CA HIS A 381 6.25 -3.83 -26.44
C HIS A 381 5.49 -4.77 -27.40
N PHE A 382 4.16 -4.63 -27.50
CA PHE A 382 3.30 -5.45 -28.37
C PHE A 382 3.36 -5.04 -29.84
N ILE A 383 3.82 -3.83 -30.15
CA ILE A 383 4.05 -3.34 -31.53
C ILE A 383 5.55 -3.26 -31.89
N GLY A 384 6.43 -3.88 -31.10
CA GLY A 384 7.88 -3.92 -31.37
C GLY A 384 8.59 -2.57 -31.20
N LYS A 385 8.02 -1.69 -30.36
CA LYS A 385 8.51 -0.33 -30.08
C LYS A 385 8.97 -0.14 -28.64
N GLN A 386 9.39 -1.20 -27.95
CA GLN A 386 9.81 -1.20 -26.53
C GLN A 386 10.75 -0.05 -26.11
N TYR A 387 11.55 0.47 -27.05
CA TYR A 387 12.43 1.61 -26.78
C TYR A 387 11.66 2.90 -26.39
N LYS A 388 10.41 3.06 -26.85
CA LYS A 388 9.51 4.15 -26.43
C LYS A 388 9.05 3.99 -24.98
N SER A 389 8.79 2.75 -24.54
CA SER A 389 8.54 2.46 -23.11
C SER A 389 9.75 2.83 -22.26
N VAL A 390 10.96 2.49 -22.71
CA VAL A 390 12.21 2.87 -22.02
C VAL A 390 12.37 4.40 -21.94
N GLU A 391 12.04 5.12 -23.01
CA GLU A 391 12.07 6.60 -23.05
C GLU A 391 11.07 7.21 -22.06
N VAL A 392 9.81 6.74 -22.06
CA VAL A 392 8.76 7.22 -21.15
C VAL A 392 9.08 6.86 -19.69
N ILE A 393 9.48 5.63 -19.39
CA ILE A 393 9.86 5.20 -18.02
C ILE A 393 11.02 6.04 -17.48
N ARG A 394 12.08 6.27 -18.28
CA ARG A 394 13.23 7.06 -17.83
C ARG A 394 12.89 8.52 -17.60
N ASP A 395 12.02 9.09 -18.44
CA ASP A 395 11.54 10.47 -18.27
C ASP A 395 10.64 10.61 -17.02
N ILE A 396 9.73 9.65 -16.79
CA ILE A 396 8.90 9.56 -15.58
C ILE A 396 9.78 9.43 -14.32
N LEU A 397 10.71 8.47 -14.28
CA LEU A 397 11.61 8.28 -13.14
C LEU A 397 12.44 9.54 -12.85
N LYS A 398 12.89 10.26 -13.88
CA LYS A 398 13.65 11.51 -13.74
C LYS A 398 12.80 12.70 -13.24
N THR A 399 11.51 12.75 -13.61
CA THR A 399 10.67 13.95 -13.46
C THR A 399 9.51 13.84 -12.48
N LYS A 400 9.15 12.63 -12.01
CA LYS A 400 7.98 12.38 -11.15
C LYS A 400 8.28 11.65 -9.84
N PHE A 401 9.48 11.09 -9.70
CA PHE A 401 9.90 10.41 -8.48
C PHE A 401 11.07 11.15 -7.84
N GLY A 402 11.23 11.01 -6.52
CA GLY A 402 12.34 11.56 -5.75
C GLY A 402 12.29 11.16 -4.28
N ILE A 403 13.36 11.47 -3.53
CA ILE A 403 13.50 11.08 -2.11
C ILE A 403 13.03 12.13 -1.10
N GLY A 404 12.44 13.24 -1.58
CA GLY A 404 11.88 14.31 -0.73
C GLY A 404 10.47 13.98 -0.20
N GLN A 405 9.92 14.87 0.63
CA GLN A 405 8.58 14.72 1.21
C GLN A 405 7.46 14.61 0.14
N ASP A 406 7.64 15.25 -1.00
CA ASP A 406 6.72 15.21 -2.14
C ASP A 406 7.01 14.06 -3.14
N GLY A 407 7.93 13.14 -2.82
CA GLY A 407 8.60 12.22 -3.76
C GLY A 407 7.74 11.29 -4.63
N ILE A 408 6.42 11.26 -4.44
CA ILE A 408 5.43 10.54 -5.26
C ILE A 408 4.15 11.39 -5.36
N PRO A 409 3.76 11.95 -6.53
CA PRO A 409 4.58 12.23 -7.71
C PRO A 409 5.03 13.70 -7.75
N ALA A 410 6.34 13.97 -7.62
CA ALA A 410 6.90 15.32 -7.75
C ALA A 410 8.25 15.38 -8.45
N TYR A 411 8.57 16.58 -8.92
CA TYR A 411 9.76 16.90 -9.68
C TYR A 411 10.98 17.03 -8.76
N ASN A 412 11.93 16.10 -8.86
CA ASN A 412 13.37 16.37 -9.05
C ASN A 412 14.21 15.12 -8.73
N LEU A 413 14.48 14.27 -9.74
CA LEU A 413 15.69 13.46 -9.76
C LEU A 413 16.67 14.03 -10.78
N ARG A 414 17.68 14.74 -10.28
CA ARG A 414 18.94 14.92 -11.02
C ARG A 414 19.80 13.71 -10.74
N ASN A 415 19.85 12.78 -11.67
CA ASN A 415 20.92 11.78 -11.70
C ASN A 415 21.57 11.66 -13.08
N GLU A 416 22.81 11.20 -13.06
CA GLU A 416 23.81 11.47 -14.09
C GLU A 416 23.56 10.74 -15.42
N ASP A 417 24.17 11.27 -16.50
CA ASP A 417 24.10 10.71 -17.86
C ASP A 417 24.91 9.41 -18.00
N HIS A 418 24.57 8.37 -17.23
CA HIS A 418 25.10 7.02 -17.42
C HIS A 418 24.47 6.35 -18.65
N ILE A 419 25.05 6.75 -19.78
CA ILE A 419 25.44 5.95 -20.95
C ILE A 419 24.57 4.71 -21.21
N ASN A 420 23.97 4.70 -22.40
CA ASN A 420 23.29 3.56 -23.03
C ASN A 420 21.93 3.17 -22.40
N PRO A 421 20.84 3.90 -22.71
CA PRO A 421 19.54 3.60 -22.13
C PRO A 421 18.85 2.37 -22.75
N TYR A 422 19.22 1.94 -23.96
CA TYR A 422 18.45 0.98 -24.74
C TYR A 422 19.05 -0.43 -24.70
N VAL A 423 18.21 -1.43 -24.38
CA VAL A 423 18.59 -2.85 -24.47
C VAL A 423 18.87 -3.24 -25.93
N GLN A 424 20.09 -3.73 -26.20
CA GLN A 424 20.55 -4.20 -27.51
C GLN A 424 20.31 -5.68 -27.71
N SER A 425 20.52 -6.47 -26.65
CA SER A 425 20.21 -7.90 -26.58
C SER A 425 20.14 -8.34 -25.12
N VAL A 426 19.49 -9.48 -24.88
CA VAL A 426 19.33 -10.08 -23.55
C VAL A 426 19.83 -11.51 -23.58
N LYS A 427 20.39 -11.99 -22.47
CA LYS A 427 20.54 -13.42 -22.18
C LYS A 427 19.83 -13.77 -20.88
N ILE A 428 19.25 -14.97 -20.82
CA ILE A 428 18.78 -15.61 -19.59
C ILE A 428 19.48 -16.96 -19.49
N ASN A 429 20.26 -17.19 -18.41
CA ASN A 429 21.07 -18.40 -18.22
C ASN A 429 21.91 -18.73 -19.47
N ASP A 430 22.69 -17.74 -19.90
CA ASP A 430 23.51 -17.67 -21.12
C ASP A 430 22.83 -17.83 -22.48
N LYS A 431 21.55 -18.23 -22.53
CA LYS A 431 20.78 -18.36 -23.76
C LYS A 431 20.30 -16.99 -24.23
N TYR A 432 20.52 -16.67 -25.51
CA TYR A 432 20.02 -15.44 -26.12
C TYR A 432 18.49 -15.37 -26.04
N TRP A 433 18.01 -14.30 -25.43
CA TRP A 433 16.59 -14.04 -25.21
C TRP A 433 16.13 -12.93 -26.14
N ARG A 434 15.23 -13.26 -27.09
CA ARG A 434 14.76 -12.32 -28.13
C ARG A 434 13.44 -11.63 -27.76
N LYS A 435 12.74 -12.20 -26.78
CA LYS A 435 11.44 -11.76 -26.30
C LYS A 435 11.60 -10.57 -25.35
N THR A 436 10.69 -9.60 -25.45
CA THR A 436 10.57 -8.44 -24.54
C THR A 436 9.70 -8.77 -23.32
N TRP A 437 9.68 -10.05 -22.94
CA TRP A 437 8.92 -10.68 -21.86
C TRP A 437 9.58 -12.04 -21.54
N PHE A 438 9.31 -12.58 -20.37
CA PHE A 438 9.69 -13.93 -19.94
C PHE A 438 8.53 -14.55 -19.14
N ARG A 439 8.46 -15.87 -19.07
CA ARG A 439 7.51 -16.58 -18.21
C ARG A 439 8.05 -16.60 -16.78
N HIS A 440 7.16 -16.68 -15.79
CA HIS A 440 7.57 -16.93 -14.41
C HIS A 440 8.45 -18.19 -14.30
N SER A 441 8.13 -19.25 -15.05
CA SER A 441 8.93 -20.49 -15.13
C SER A 441 10.38 -20.31 -15.59
N ASP A 442 10.68 -19.24 -16.33
CA ASP A 442 12.02 -18.98 -16.87
C ASP A 442 12.97 -18.44 -15.79
N ILE A 443 12.43 -17.94 -14.67
CA ILE A 443 13.17 -17.34 -13.55
C ILE A 443 12.91 -17.99 -12.18
N ALA A 444 11.80 -18.74 -12.01
CA ALA A 444 11.34 -19.26 -10.72
C ALA A 444 12.33 -20.20 -10.01
N ASN A 445 13.19 -20.89 -10.76
CA ASN A 445 14.23 -21.77 -10.20
C ASN A 445 15.61 -21.08 -10.08
N GLY A 446 15.63 -19.74 -10.09
CA GLY A 446 16.84 -18.93 -10.21
C GLY A 446 17.26 -18.72 -11.67
N ALA A 447 17.63 -17.49 -12.00
CA ALA A 447 18.15 -17.14 -13.32
C ALA A 447 19.09 -15.95 -13.27
N VAL A 448 20.11 -15.97 -14.14
CA VAL A 448 20.96 -14.81 -14.42
C VAL A 448 20.48 -14.15 -15.71
N MET A 449 19.97 -12.93 -15.60
CA MET A 449 19.60 -12.10 -16.74
C MET A 449 20.72 -11.09 -17.04
N VAL A 450 21.25 -11.12 -18.27
CA VAL A 450 22.28 -10.18 -18.73
C VAL A 450 21.69 -9.28 -19.81
N LEU A 451 21.58 -7.98 -19.51
CA LEU A 451 21.15 -6.95 -20.45
C LEU A 451 22.39 -6.29 -21.08
N ILE A 452 22.54 -6.37 -22.39
CA ILE A 452 23.60 -5.64 -23.12
C ILE A 452 23.01 -4.31 -23.58
N MET A 453 23.54 -3.19 -23.07
CA MET A 453 22.98 -1.85 -23.25
C MET A 453 23.70 -1.05 -24.35
N GLY A 454 22.98 -0.21 -25.09
CA GLY A 454 23.51 0.64 -26.16
C GLY A 454 22.89 2.05 -26.24
N PRO A 455 23.52 2.99 -26.96
CA PRO A 455 23.16 4.42 -26.97
C PRO A 455 21.99 4.76 -27.91
N LYS A 456 21.48 3.79 -28.67
CA LYS A 456 20.38 3.95 -29.63
C LYS A 456 19.42 2.76 -29.57
N PRO A 457 18.15 2.90 -29.96
CA PRO A 457 17.21 1.79 -30.03
C PRO A 457 17.78 0.59 -30.81
N SER A 458 17.59 -0.62 -30.28
CA SER A 458 18.05 -1.84 -30.97
C SER A 458 17.29 -2.02 -32.29
N LYS A 459 18.04 -2.37 -33.35
CA LYS A 459 17.47 -2.72 -34.65
C LYS A 459 17.10 -4.21 -34.77
N VAL A 460 17.45 -5.02 -33.76
CA VAL A 460 17.40 -6.49 -33.83
C VAL A 460 16.69 -7.14 -32.65
N TRP A 461 16.75 -6.53 -31.45
CA TRP A 461 16.08 -7.05 -30.26
C TRP A 461 14.80 -6.27 -29.98
N GLY A 462 13.72 -7.00 -29.72
CA GLY A 462 12.42 -6.41 -29.40
C GLY A 462 11.65 -5.82 -30.58
N VAL A 463 11.94 -6.25 -31.82
CA VAL A 463 11.30 -5.77 -33.06
C VAL A 463 10.47 -6.85 -33.76
N ILE A 464 9.42 -6.46 -34.49
CA ILE A 464 8.46 -7.36 -35.17
C ILE A 464 8.92 -7.74 -36.59
N GLY A 465 8.54 -8.95 -37.04
CA GLY A 465 8.53 -9.31 -38.46
C GLY A 465 8.56 -10.82 -38.73
N LYS A 466 8.67 -11.20 -40.02
CA LYS A 466 8.29 -12.53 -40.55
C LYS A 466 9.35 -13.65 -40.55
N ASN A 467 10.37 -13.59 -39.68
CA ASN A 467 11.40 -14.65 -39.59
C ASN A 467 11.55 -15.06 -38.11
N ASP A 468 12.02 -16.29 -37.86
CA ASP A 468 12.30 -16.91 -36.53
C ASP A 468 13.16 -16.06 -35.56
N ASP A 469 13.75 -14.98 -36.07
CA ASP A 469 14.58 -14.03 -35.33
C ASP A 469 13.80 -12.94 -34.56
N LYS A 470 12.47 -12.81 -34.75
CA LYS A 470 11.69 -11.60 -34.41
C LYS A 470 10.53 -11.89 -33.44
N ILE A 471 9.94 -10.83 -32.87
CA ILE A 471 8.71 -10.97 -32.05
C ILE A 471 7.56 -11.39 -32.97
N ASP A 472 6.98 -12.56 -32.69
CA ASP A 472 5.63 -12.88 -33.07
C ASP A 472 4.65 -12.30 -32.02
N ILE A 473 3.58 -11.67 -32.49
CA ILE A 473 2.53 -11.09 -31.66
C ILE A 473 1.55 -12.17 -31.15
N GLU A 474 1.43 -13.28 -31.87
CA GLU A 474 0.63 -14.46 -31.46
C GLU A 474 1.21 -15.09 -30.18
N ASP A 475 2.53 -15.01 -30.01
CA ASP A 475 3.28 -15.60 -28.89
C ASP A 475 3.04 -14.87 -27.54
N ARG A 476 2.30 -13.74 -27.56
CA ARG A 476 1.89 -12.95 -26.39
C ARG A 476 0.41 -13.10 -25.99
N VAL A 477 -0.44 -13.75 -26.79
CA VAL A 477 -1.89 -13.87 -26.52
C VAL A 477 -2.36 -15.30 -26.75
N VAL A 478 -2.33 -16.11 -25.68
CA VAL A 478 -2.98 -17.43 -25.62
C VAL A 478 -3.46 -17.68 -24.19
N PRO A 479 -4.72 -17.39 -23.83
CA PRO A 479 -5.47 -18.40 -23.10
C PRO A 479 -5.53 -19.64 -24.02
N PRO A 480 -5.24 -20.86 -23.54
CA PRO A 480 -5.36 -22.04 -24.38
C PRO A 480 -6.78 -22.08 -24.95
N SER A 481 -6.91 -22.42 -26.23
CA SER A 481 -8.21 -22.55 -26.88
C SER A 481 -9.11 -23.45 -26.02
N MET A 482 -10.19 -22.89 -25.48
CA MET A 482 -11.25 -23.69 -24.87
C MET A 482 -11.98 -24.41 -26.01
N THR A 483 -11.49 -25.60 -26.33
CA THR A 483 -12.15 -26.63 -27.15
C THR A 483 -12.83 -27.63 -26.23
#